data_AF-A0A439KF03-F1
#
_entry.id   AF-A0A439KF03-F1
#
_cell.length_a   1.000
_cell.length_b   1.000
_cell.length_c   1.000
_cell.angle_alpha   90.00
_cell.angle_beta   90.00
_cell.angle_gamma   90.00
#
_symmetry.space_group_name_H-M   'P 1'
#
loop_
_entity.id
_entity.type
_entity.pdbx_description
1 polymer ?
#
loop_
_entity_poly.entity_id
_entity_poly.type
_entity_poly.pdbx_seq_one_letter_code
_entity_poly.pdbx_strand_id
1 'polypeptide(L)'
;PLIGGPQHVLCKRTDQQGSQGFLARHDGYVARFGFLHERELKLSTNGNVLAGRDRLLRPGGAAIRNNGRDFVTVRFHIHPDIGLLQDEHGRLVLTAEQADTWVFTCTEVAPEV
;
A
#
# COMPACT_ATOMS: atom_id res chain seq x y z
N PRO A 1 0.52 25.89 8.54
CA PRO A 1 1.35 25.60 7.34
C PRO A 1 1.99 24.22 7.42
N LEU A 2 1.88 23.41 6.35
CA LEU A 2 2.66 22.17 6.19
C LEU A 2 4.09 22.58 5.79
N ILE A 3 5.01 22.59 6.76
CA ILE A 3 6.40 22.99 6.55
C ILE A 3 7.20 21.72 6.22
N GLY A 4 7.25 21.36 4.93
CA GLY A 4 8.01 20.21 4.43
C GLY A 4 7.17 19.17 3.68
N GLY A 5 7.85 18.23 3.05
CA GLY A 5 7.26 17.18 2.21
C GLY A 5 8.33 16.48 1.36
N PRO A 6 7.95 15.43 0.62
CA PRO A 6 8.86 14.79 -0.33
C PRO A 6 9.37 15.82 -1.35
N GLN A 7 10.67 15.80 -1.62
CA GLN A 7 11.32 16.66 -2.62
C GLN A 7 11.28 16.00 -4.00
N HIS A 8 11.36 14.67 -4.05
CA HIS A 8 11.31 13.90 -5.27
C HIS A 8 10.14 12.94 -5.24
N VAL A 9 9.21 13.13 -6.17
CA VAL A 9 8.06 12.25 -6.40
C VAL A 9 8.06 11.79 -7.84
N LEU A 10 7.99 10.48 -8.04
CA LEU A 10 7.87 9.83 -9.34
C LEU A 10 6.51 9.16 -9.41
N CYS A 11 5.87 9.22 -10.58
CA CYS A 11 4.68 8.45 -10.88
C CYS A 11 4.73 8.02 -12.34
N LYS A 12 4.49 6.73 -12.58
CA LYS A 12 4.44 6.14 -13.91
C LYS A 12 3.14 5.34 -14.04
N ARG A 13 2.34 5.68 -15.05
CA ARG A 13 1.16 4.89 -15.43
C ARG A 13 1.60 3.55 -16.05
N THR A 14 0.93 2.47 -15.67
CA THR A 14 1.27 1.09 -16.04
C THR A 14 0.04 0.31 -16.52
N ASP A 15 -0.85 0.97 -17.23
CA ASP A 15 -2.03 0.34 -17.83
C ASP A 15 -1.64 -0.82 -18.74
N GLN A 16 -2.46 -1.87 -18.71
CA GLN A 16 -2.30 -3.07 -19.52
C GLN A 16 -3.68 -3.52 -20.00
N GLN A 17 -3.72 -4.43 -20.97
CA GLN A 17 -4.99 -5.06 -21.34
C GLN A 17 -5.61 -5.73 -20.11
N GLY A 18 -6.84 -5.35 -19.76
CA GLY A 18 -7.57 -5.89 -18.61
C GLY A 18 -7.34 -5.17 -17.27
N SER A 19 -6.57 -4.07 -17.23
CA SER A 19 -6.30 -3.36 -15.98
C SER A 19 -5.75 -1.95 -16.15
N GLN A 20 -6.02 -1.07 -15.19
CA GLN A 20 -5.37 0.22 -15.04
C GLN A 20 -4.43 0.19 -13.85
N GLY A 21 -3.33 0.94 -13.89
CA GLY A 21 -2.39 0.91 -12.78
C GLY A 21 -1.35 2.02 -12.81
N PHE A 22 -0.62 2.12 -11.71
CA PHE A 22 0.53 3.00 -11.61
C PHE A 22 1.57 2.47 -10.63
N LEU A 23 2.80 2.94 -10.81
CA LEU A 23 3.88 2.87 -9.85
C LEU A 23 4.25 4.29 -9.43
N ALA A 24 4.23 4.56 -8.13
CA ALA A 24 4.62 5.84 -7.55
C ALA A 24 5.72 5.65 -6.51
N ARG A 25 6.66 6.60 -6.44
CA ARG A 25 7.76 6.58 -5.46
C ARG A 25 8.04 7.96 -4.91
N HIS A 26 8.36 8.07 -3.62
CA HIS A 26 8.74 9.34 -3.00
C HIS A 26 9.88 9.21 -1.98
N ASP A 27 10.51 10.34 -1.66
CA ASP A 27 11.64 10.46 -0.73
C ASP A 27 11.30 11.04 0.65
N GLY A 28 10.01 11.28 0.93
CA GLY A 28 9.55 11.85 2.22
C GLY A 28 10.01 11.10 3.49
N TYR A 29 10.45 9.84 3.37
CA TYR A 29 10.99 9.05 4.47
C TYR A 29 12.52 8.99 4.52
N VAL A 30 13.22 9.54 3.52
CA VAL A 30 14.68 9.45 3.43
C VAL A 30 15.36 10.20 4.57
N ALA A 31 14.99 11.46 4.82
CA ALA A 31 15.66 12.28 5.83
C ALA A 31 15.56 11.71 7.25
N ARG A 32 14.44 11.07 7.59
CA ARG A 32 14.17 10.54 8.94
C ARG A 32 14.54 9.07 9.10
N PHE A 33 14.29 8.26 8.07
CA PHE A 33 14.35 6.79 8.14
C PHE A 33 15.31 6.17 7.12
N GLY A 34 15.75 6.93 6.11
CA GLY A 34 16.69 6.44 5.10
C GLY A 34 16.05 5.59 4.00
N PHE A 35 14.73 5.64 3.84
CA PHE A 35 13.99 4.86 2.85
C PHE A 35 13.24 5.73 1.84
N LEU A 36 13.28 5.30 0.58
CA LEU A 36 12.31 5.63 -0.44
C LEU A 36 11.12 4.67 -0.29
N HIS A 37 9.90 5.18 -0.39
CA HIS A 37 8.71 4.35 -0.43
C HIS A 37 8.18 4.31 -1.88
N GLU A 38 7.98 3.10 -2.39
CA GLU A 38 7.44 2.84 -3.72
C GLU A 38 6.18 1.98 -3.61
N ARG A 39 5.07 2.45 -4.18
CA ARG A 39 3.80 1.75 -4.22
C ARG A 39 3.41 1.47 -5.66
N GLU A 40 3.09 0.22 -5.96
CA GLU A 40 2.41 -0.17 -7.19
C GLU A 40 0.96 -0.53 -6.85
N LEU A 41 0.00 0.00 -7.62
CA LEU A 41 -1.40 -0.39 -7.57
C LEU A 41 -1.91 -0.76 -8.96
N LYS A 42 -2.73 -1.80 -9.01
CA LYS A 42 -3.37 -2.32 -10.24
C LYS A 42 -4.83 -2.62 -9.97
N LEU A 43 -5.72 -2.00 -10.73
CA LEU A 43 -7.16 -2.21 -10.69
C LEU A 43 -7.59 -3.00 -11.94
N SER A 44 -8.38 -4.06 -11.75
CA SER A 44 -9.00 -4.79 -12.86
C SER A 44 -9.98 -3.90 -13.64
N THR A 45 -10.21 -4.17 -14.94
CA THR A 45 -11.11 -3.36 -15.78
C THR A 45 -12.53 -3.25 -15.22
N ASN A 46 -13.04 -4.28 -14.57
CA ASN A 46 -14.36 -4.31 -13.93
C ASN A 46 -14.35 -3.73 -12.50
N GLY A 47 -13.21 -3.26 -12.00
CA GLY A 47 -13.10 -2.57 -10.72
C GLY A 47 -13.27 -3.45 -9.49
N ASN A 48 -13.30 -4.78 -9.62
CA ASN A 48 -13.59 -5.71 -8.51
C ASN A 48 -12.34 -6.31 -7.85
N VAL A 49 -11.14 -6.03 -8.39
CA VAL A 49 -9.86 -6.47 -7.80
C VAL A 49 -8.89 -5.30 -7.82
N LEU A 50 -8.44 -4.90 -6.63
CA LEU A 50 -7.33 -3.97 -6.43
C LEU A 50 -6.14 -4.74 -5.86
N ALA A 51 -5.10 -4.94 -6.66
CA ALA A 51 -3.84 -5.51 -6.22
C ALA A 51 -2.84 -4.39 -5.92
N GLY A 52 -2.08 -4.54 -4.83
CA GLY A 52 -1.09 -3.57 -4.42
C GLY A 52 0.20 -4.24 -3.98
N ARG A 53 1.32 -3.51 -4.11
CA ARG A 53 2.61 -3.97 -3.62
C ARG A 53 3.46 -2.77 -3.20
N ASP A 54 3.91 -2.79 -1.95
CA ASP A 54 4.75 -1.74 -1.37
C ASP A 54 6.21 -2.19 -1.28
N ARG A 55 7.15 -1.32 -1.62
CA ARG A 55 8.59 -1.52 -1.44
C ARG A 55 9.19 -0.38 -0.64
N LEU A 56 10.09 -0.75 0.26
CA LEU A 56 10.92 0.17 1.02
C LEU A 56 12.35 0.01 0.50
N LEU A 57 12.85 1.00 -0.22
CA LEU A 57 14.13 0.95 -0.93
C LEU A 57 15.10 1.90 -0.26
N ARG A 58 16.40 1.58 -0.24
CA ARG A 58 17.40 2.59 0.10
C ARG A 58 17.79 3.41 -1.14
N PRO A 59 18.08 4.71 -0.98
CA PRO A 59 18.66 5.51 -2.04
C PRO A 59 19.91 4.83 -2.62
N GLY A 60 20.06 4.86 -3.94
CA GLY A 60 21.18 4.23 -4.65
C GLY A 60 21.11 2.70 -4.71
N GLY A 61 20.00 2.06 -4.34
CA GLY A 61 19.84 0.60 -4.44
C GLY A 61 20.62 -0.20 -3.39
N ALA A 62 21.11 0.45 -2.34
CA ALA A 62 21.83 -0.21 -1.25
C ALA A 62 20.94 -1.23 -0.53
N ALA A 63 21.54 -2.30 0.01
CA ALA A 63 20.83 -3.28 0.81
C ALA A 63 20.24 -2.65 2.09
N ILE A 64 19.04 -3.10 2.48
CA ILE A 64 18.45 -2.72 3.77
C ILE A 64 19.35 -3.26 4.88
N ARG A 65 19.78 -2.38 5.81
CA ARG A 65 20.53 -2.81 7.00
C ARG A 65 19.51 -3.25 8.04
N ASN A 66 19.53 -4.52 8.44
CA ASN A 66 18.76 -5.08 9.54
C ASN A 66 19.33 -4.60 10.88
N ASN A 67 19.13 -3.32 11.19
CA ASN A 67 19.67 -2.66 12.37
C ASN A 67 18.58 -2.14 13.32
N GLY A 68 17.35 -2.67 13.18
CA GLY A 68 16.20 -2.31 14.00
C GLY A 68 15.62 -0.91 13.73
N ARG A 69 16.09 -0.21 12.68
CA ARG A 69 15.53 1.07 12.22
C ARG A 69 14.62 0.91 10.99
N ASP A 70 14.29 -0.33 10.66
CA ASP A 70 13.55 -0.80 9.49
C ASP A 70 12.16 -1.36 9.83
N PHE A 71 11.66 -1.10 11.04
CA PHE A 71 10.25 -1.34 11.37
C PHE A 71 9.36 -0.37 10.61
N VAL A 72 8.55 -0.92 9.70
CA VAL A 72 7.65 -0.16 8.85
C VAL A 72 6.25 -0.74 8.96
N THR A 73 5.26 0.15 9.02
CA THR A 73 3.84 -0.22 8.94
C THR A 73 3.23 0.46 7.74
N VAL A 74 2.62 -0.32 6.87
CA VAL A 74 1.72 0.18 5.83
C VAL A 74 0.30 0.20 6.42
N ARG A 75 -0.34 1.37 6.43
CA ARG A 75 -1.68 1.54 6.99
C ARG A 75 -2.71 1.70 5.88
N PHE A 76 -3.79 0.94 6.00
CA PHE A 76 -4.99 1.07 5.17
C PHE A 76 -6.10 1.61 6.07
N HIS A 77 -6.72 2.70 5.63
CA HIS A 77 -7.79 3.34 6.39
C HIS A 77 -9.11 2.95 5.74
N ILE A 78 -10.06 2.52 6.55
CA ILE A 78 -11.43 2.22 6.13
C ILE A 78 -12.35 3.33 6.61
N HIS A 79 -13.42 3.61 5.86
CA HIS A 79 -14.43 4.56 6.31
C HIS A 79 -15.14 4.02 7.56
N PRO A 80 -15.53 4.86 8.54
CA PRO A 80 -16.18 4.39 9.76
C PRO A 80 -17.44 3.54 9.56
N ASP A 81 -18.15 3.74 8.45
CA ASP A 81 -19.37 3.00 8.10
C ASP A 81 -19.08 1.62 7.47
N ILE A 82 -17.81 1.26 7.27
CA ILE A 82 -17.43 -0.06 6.74
C ILE A 82 -17.30 -1.04 7.90
N GLY A 83 -18.15 -2.07 7.88
CA GLY A 83 -18.02 -3.21 8.77
C GLY A 83 -16.79 -4.04 8.43
N LEU A 84 -15.97 -4.33 9.43
CA LEU A 84 -14.78 -5.17 9.31
C LEU A 84 -14.96 -6.45 10.11
N LEU A 85 -14.93 -7.59 9.43
CA LEU A 85 -15.07 -8.92 10.00
C LEU A 85 -13.85 -9.76 9.63
N GLN A 86 -13.55 -10.77 10.45
CA GLN A 86 -12.57 -11.79 10.09
C GLN A 86 -13.31 -13.12 9.89
N ASP A 87 -13.11 -13.76 8.74
CA ASP A 87 -13.75 -15.04 8.44
C ASP A 87 -13.01 -16.24 9.07
N GLU A 88 -13.58 -17.44 8.92
CA GLU A 88 -13.02 -18.69 9.47
C GLU A 88 -11.62 -19.03 8.95
N HIS A 89 -11.21 -18.42 7.83
CA HIS A 89 -9.89 -18.59 7.21
C HIS A 89 -8.93 -17.45 7.59
N GLY A 90 -9.33 -16.56 8.50
CA GLY A 90 -8.53 -15.44 8.96
C GLY A 90 -8.49 -14.24 8.00
N ARG A 91 -9.30 -14.24 6.94
CA ARG A 91 -9.33 -13.15 5.95
C ARG A 91 -10.16 -11.98 6.46
N LEU A 92 -9.71 -10.76 6.15
CA LEU A 92 -10.44 -9.54 6.51
C LEU A 92 -11.53 -9.28 5.46
N VAL A 93 -12.78 -9.22 5.91
CA VAL A 93 -13.97 -8.98 5.08
C VAL A 93 -14.51 -7.60 5.39
N LEU A 94 -14.61 -6.76 4.37
CA LEU A 94 -15.12 -5.38 4.44
C LEU A 94 -16.51 -5.34 3.83
N THR A 95 -17.47 -4.81 4.58
CA THR A 95 -18.89 -4.76 4.20
C THR A 95 -19.44 -3.35 4.32
N ALA A 96 -20.36 -2.98 3.44
CA ALA A 96 -21.10 -1.73 3.50
C ALA A 96 -22.59 -2.04 3.35
N GLU A 97 -23.47 -1.24 3.96
CA GLU A 97 -24.92 -1.52 3.98
C GLU A 97 -25.56 -1.59 2.57
N GLN A 98 -25.01 -0.89 1.59
CA GLN A 98 -25.54 -0.79 0.23
C GLN A 98 -24.47 -0.92 -0.86
N ALA A 99 -23.37 -1.63 -0.58
CA ALA A 99 -22.31 -1.83 -1.56
C ALA A 99 -21.72 -3.24 -1.52
N ASP A 100 -20.80 -3.51 -2.45
CA ASP A 100 -20.12 -4.79 -2.57
C ASP A 100 -19.32 -5.14 -1.31
N THR A 101 -19.24 -6.45 -1.05
CA THR A 101 -18.34 -7.00 -0.03
C THR A 101 -16.95 -7.20 -0.62
N TRP A 102 -15.94 -6.75 0.10
CA TRP A 102 -14.53 -6.88 -0.28
C TRP A 102 -13.79 -7.80 0.67
N VAL A 103 -12.81 -8.53 0.15
CA VAL A 103 -11.88 -9.32 0.97
C VAL A 103 -10.49 -8.73 0.83
N PHE A 104 -9.88 -8.35 1.95
CA PHE A 104 -8.50 -7.90 2.02
C PHE A 104 -7.60 -9.05 2.46
N THR A 105 -6.57 -9.33 1.67
CA THR A 105 -5.56 -10.35 1.96
C THR A 105 -4.16 -9.81 1.71
N CYS A 106 -3.20 -10.31 2.47
CA CYS A 106 -1.77 -10.11 2.25
C CYS A 106 -1.03 -11.40 2.58
N THR A 107 -0.24 -11.92 1.65
CA THR A 107 0.47 -13.20 1.81
C THR A 107 1.82 -13.06 2.50
N GLU A 108 2.43 -11.88 2.41
CA GLU A 108 3.81 -11.63 2.86
C GLU A 108 3.86 -11.21 4.34
N VAL A 109 2.82 -10.50 4.80
CA VAL A 109 2.69 -10.00 6.17
C VAL A 109 1.25 -10.18 6.61
N ALA A 110 1.02 -10.78 7.78
CA ALA A 110 -0.31 -10.90 8.35
C ALA A 110 -0.84 -9.50 8.71
N PRO A 111 -2.05 -9.12 8.26
CA PRO A 111 -2.63 -7.83 8.63
C PRO A 111 -3.08 -7.83 10.10
N GLU A 112 -2.92 -6.68 10.74
CA GLU A 112 -3.38 -6.40 12.11
C GLU A 112 -4.47 -5.32 12.07
N VAL A 113 -5.50 -5.47 12.91
CA VAL A 113 -6.66 -4.57 13.02
C VAL A 113 -6.64 -3.85 14.35
#